data_AF-A0A940BB13-F1
#
_entry.id   AF-A0A940BB13-F1
#
_cell.length_a   1.000
_cell.length_b   1.000
_cell.length_c   1.000
_cell.angle_alpha   90.00
_cell.angle_beta   90.00
_cell.angle_gamma   90.00
#
_symmetry.space_group_name_H-M   'P 1'
#
loop_
_entity.id
_entity.type
_entity.pdbx_description
1 polymer ?
#
loop_
_entity_poly.entity_id
_entity_poly.type
_entity_poly.pdbx_seq_one_letter_code
_entity_poly.pdbx_strand_id
1 'polypeptide(L)'
;MINYLYNARDIAAYFKWAGVSSHQEKEYLNYIFQIGADILAKPLTRDYDEFEKAVYRELYYLWSEGFENEFSDIALIAPKGAVSLICDQEFITLESYMKLLALHLIFSRNLPYVHVNFTGLMLPLGLKGEFSDYEKNVVKACEILHLTTHDVYNQPFDLNLGIPDEKLCLCLDAEFRKNLSEHEDIRMRFLKTAASRLQEFKKTSAAIEEKEEKKKQRLLKRKMAREAAKALREAAKAKMAEEEKKTEVKKASKPTSKSSAKTAAKKDSEVKTKETNKGKKQTKSVEKKET
;
A
#
# COMPACT_ATOMS: atom_id res chain seq x y z
N MET A 1 10.84 33.63 -12.22
CA MET A 1 10.32 33.05 -13.49
C MET A 1 10.06 31.58 -13.18
N ILE A 2 8.81 31.10 -13.28
CA ILE A 2 8.48 29.71 -12.92
C ILE A 2 8.96 28.82 -14.07
N ASN A 3 10.13 28.22 -13.90
CA ASN A 3 10.64 27.25 -14.85
C ASN A 3 10.02 25.91 -14.52
N TYR A 4 9.41 25.28 -15.51
CA TYR A 4 8.92 23.92 -15.42
C TYR A 4 10.12 22.96 -15.41
N LEU A 5 10.36 22.28 -14.30
CA LEU A 5 11.63 21.55 -14.10
C LEU A 5 11.50 20.06 -14.43
N TYR A 6 10.42 19.42 -13.98
CA TYR A 6 10.31 17.96 -14.01
C TYR A 6 9.19 17.46 -14.94
N ASN A 7 9.56 16.49 -15.77
CA ASN A 7 8.66 15.72 -16.61
C ASN A 7 8.29 14.39 -15.94
N ALA A 8 7.30 13.69 -16.50
CA ALA A 8 6.88 12.38 -16.01
C ALA A 8 8.04 11.35 -16.00
N ARG A 9 8.96 11.44 -16.96
CA ARG A 9 10.12 10.55 -17.06
C ARG A 9 11.16 10.78 -15.97
N ASP A 10 11.39 12.02 -15.55
CA ASP A 10 12.31 12.35 -14.45
C ASP A 10 11.84 11.71 -13.13
N ILE A 11 10.53 11.76 -12.90
CA ILE A 11 9.88 11.18 -11.72
C ILE A 11 9.91 9.66 -11.77
N ALA A 12 9.64 9.08 -12.93
CA ALA A 12 9.74 7.64 -13.15
C ALA A 12 11.16 7.12 -12.93
N ALA A 13 12.16 7.85 -13.43
CA ALA A 13 13.57 7.54 -13.21
C ALA A 13 13.93 7.59 -11.72
N TYR A 14 13.44 8.61 -11.00
CA TYR A 14 13.59 8.69 -9.55
C TYR A 14 12.97 7.49 -8.82
N PHE A 15 11.73 7.09 -9.15
CA PHE A 15 11.09 5.94 -8.50
C PHE A 15 11.88 4.66 -8.68
N LYS A 16 12.39 4.43 -9.90
CA LYS A 16 13.21 3.26 -10.20
C LYS A 16 14.54 3.31 -9.45
N TRP A 17 15.25 4.43 -9.52
CA TRP A 17 16.55 4.62 -8.90
C TRP A 17 16.51 4.56 -7.36
N ALA A 18 15.56 5.26 -6.74
CA ALA A 18 15.41 5.28 -5.29
C ALA A 18 14.78 3.99 -4.71
N GLY A 19 14.40 3.04 -5.57
CA GLY A 19 13.74 1.80 -5.17
C GLY A 19 12.40 2.04 -4.46
N VAL A 20 11.63 3.03 -4.93
CA VAL A 20 10.32 3.34 -4.36
C VAL A 20 9.41 2.14 -4.57
N SER A 21 8.86 1.63 -3.48
CA SER A 21 8.00 0.46 -3.54
C SER A 21 6.61 0.82 -4.08
N SER A 22 5.95 -0.13 -4.74
CA SER A 22 4.63 0.09 -5.37
C SER A 22 3.53 0.62 -4.45
N HIS A 23 3.62 0.32 -3.15
CA HIS A 23 2.67 0.84 -2.16
C HIS A 23 2.95 2.29 -1.75
N GLN A 24 4.16 2.80 -2.00
CA GLN A 24 4.59 4.17 -1.72
C GLN A 24 4.47 5.07 -2.96
N GLU A 25 4.60 4.53 -4.17
CA GLU A 25 4.55 5.30 -5.44
C GLU A 25 3.37 6.28 -5.49
N LYS A 26 2.15 5.83 -5.14
CA LYS A 26 0.96 6.71 -5.13
C LYS A 26 1.08 7.88 -4.14
N GLU A 27 1.73 7.69 -3.00
CA GLU A 27 1.91 8.76 -2.01
C GLU A 27 2.93 9.79 -2.51
N TYR A 28 4.01 9.33 -3.13
CA TYR A 28 5.01 10.20 -3.77
C TYR A 28 4.41 10.97 -4.94
N LEU A 29 3.60 10.32 -5.79
CA LEU A 29 2.88 10.97 -6.89
C LEU A 29 1.90 12.03 -6.38
N ASN A 30 1.13 11.72 -5.34
CA ASN A 30 0.20 12.68 -4.76
C ASN A 30 0.95 13.87 -4.15
N TYR A 31 2.08 13.63 -3.46
CA TYR A 31 2.90 14.70 -2.92
C TYR A 31 3.46 15.61 -4.03
N ILE A 32 4.12 15.03 -5.04
CA ILE A 32 4.73 15.84 -6.10
C ILE A 32 3.68 16.58 -6.93
N PHE A 33 2.49 16.01 -7.09
CA PHE A 33 1.36 16.69 -7.74
C PHE A 33 0.83 17.86 -6.89
N GLN A 34 0.78 17.73 -5.56
CA GLN A 34 0.36 18.79 -4.64
C GLN A 34 1.29 20.02 -4.70
N ILE A 35 2.60 19.80 -4.80
CA ILE A 35 3.60 20.87 -5.00
C ILE A 35 3.80 21.22 -6.49
N GLY A 36 3.09 20.53 -7.39
CA GLY A 36 3.41 20.46 -8.81
C GLY A 36 3.22 21.77 -9.56
N ALA A 37 2.45 22.72 -9.02
CA ALA A 37 2.27 24.04 -9.61
C ALA A 37 3.61 24.77 -9.82
N ASP A 38 4.58 24.52 -8.94
CA ASP A 38 5.88 25.21 -8.94
C ASP A 38 6.99 24.41 -9.62
N ILE A 39 6.84 23.10 -9.78
CA ILE A 39 7.94 22.21 -10.21
C ILE A 39 7.64 21.30 -11.41
N LEU A 40 6.37 20.96 -11.67
CA LEU A 40 6.00 20.02 -12.73
C LEU A 40 5.71 20.72 -14.06
N ALA A 41 6.14 20.11 -15.16
CA ALA A 41 5.87 20.63 -16.49
C ALA A 41 4.39 20.59 -16.88
N LYS A 42 3.87 21.68 -17.46
CA LYS A 42 2.53 21.69 -18.08
C LYS A 42 2.55 20.82 -19.34
N PRO A 43 1.54 19.93 -19.58
CA PRO A 43 0.21 19.90 -18.96
C PRO A 43 0.05 18.96 -17.75
N LEU A 44 1.13 18.36 -17.21
CA LEU A 44 1.06 17.33 -16.16
C LEU A 44 0.39 17.80 -14.86
N THR A 45 0.24 19.12 -14.66
CA THR A 45 -0.43 19.71 -13.50
C THR A 45 -1.95 19.82 -13.62
N ARG A 46 -2.54 19.45 -14.77
CA ARG A 46 -3.98 19.63 -15.03
C ARG A 46 -4.85 18.57 -14.38
N ASP A 47 -4.45 17.31 -14.50
CA ASP A 47 -5.21 16.16 -14.01
C ASP A 47 -4.25 15.15 -13.38
N TYR A 48 -4.58 14.72 -12.16
CA TYR A 48 -3.82 13.73 -11.42
C TYR A 48 -3.84 12.37 -12.12
N ASP A 49 -4.97 11.97 -12.71
CA ASP A 49 -5.09 10.66 -13.35
C ASP A 49 -4.25 10.57 -14.63
N GLU A 50 -4.18 11.65 -15.41
CA GLU A 50 -3.31 11.75 -16.59
C GLU A 50 -1.84 11.77 -16.18
N PHE A 51 -1.49 12.50 -15.12
CA PHE A 51 -0.15 12.54 -14.55
C PHE A 51 0.30 11.16 -14.07
N GLU A 52 -0.51 10.48 -13.26
CA GLU A 52 -0.23 9.14 -12.73
C GLU A 52 0.00 8.15 -13.88
N LYS A 53 -0.88 8.14 -14.88
CA LYS A 53 -0.73 7.27 -16.07
C LYS A 53 0.53 7.59 -16.86
N ALA A 54 0.88 8.86 -17.01
CA ALA A 54 2.09 9.28 -17.71
C ALA A 54 3.34 8.78 -16.99
N VAL A 55 3.43 8.96 -15.67
CA VAL A 55 4.58 8.49 -14.89
C VAL A 55 4.71 6.97 -14.96
N TYR A 56 3.62 6.22 -14.80
CA TYR A 56 3.70 4.76 -14.91
C TYR A 56 4.09 4.30 -16.31
N ARG A 57 3.59 4.94 -17.37
CA ARG A 57 4.01 4.63 -18.74
C ARG A 57 5.52 4.78 -18.90
N GLU A 58 6.09 5.89 -18.42
CA GLU A 58 7.53 6.10 -18.46
C GLU A 58 8.30 5.14 -17.54
N LEU A 59 7.74 4.77 -16.39
CA LEU A 59 8.33 3.79 -15.48
C LEU A 59 8.43 2.40 -16.13
N TYR A 60 7.37 1.95 -16.80
CA TYR A 60 7.39 0.70 -17.57
C TYR A 60 8.38 0.76 -18.73
N TYR A 61 8.50 1.89 -19.42
CA TYR A 61 9.51 2.09 -20.46
C TYR A 61 10.94 1.98 -19.89
N LEU A 62 11.24 2.66 -18.78
CA LEU A 62 12.55 2.57 -18.13
C LEU A 62 12.83 1.15 -17.60
N TRP A 63 11.79 0.41 -17.18
CA TRP A 63 11.89 -1.00 -16.85
C TRP A 63 12.27 -1.86 -18.06
N SER A 64 11.58 -1.70 -19.19
CA SER A 64 11.88 -2.47 -20.40
C SER A 64 13.24 -2.19 -20.99
N GLU A 65 13.72 -0.95 -20.88
CA GLU A 65 15.06 -0.55 -21.34
C GLU A 65 16.18 -0.92 -20.36
N GLY A 66 15.86 -1.45 -19.19
CA GLY A 66 16.87 -1.94 -18.24
C GLY A 66 17.60 -0.86 -17.43
N PHE A 67 16.99 0.32 -17.20
CA PHE A 67 17.59 1.37 -16.37
C PHE A 67 17.89 0.88 -14.93
N GLU A 68 19.13 0.68 -14.54
CA GLU A 68 19.46 0.18 -13.20
C GLU A 68 20.15 1.24 -12.35
N ASN A 69 21.05 2.02 -12.95
CA ASN A 69 21.92 2.95 -12.22
C ASN A 69 22.03 4.31 -12.93
N GLU A 70 22.12 5.37 -12.12
CA GLU A 70 22.29 6.75 -12.53
C GLU A 70 23.59 7.06 -13.29
N PHE A 71 24.60 6.19 -13.28
CA PHE A 71 25.83 6.41 -14.05
C PHE A 71 25.86 5.63 -15.36
N SER A 72 25.32 4.41 -15.40
CA SER A 72 25.24 3.63 -16.64
C SER A 72 24.12 4.10 -17.55
N ASP A 73 22.99 4.49 -16.96
CA ASP A 73 21.72 4.56 -17.68
C ASP A 73 21.09 5.96 -17.71
N ILE A 74 21.79 6.99 -17.23
CA ILE A 74 21.28 8.37 -17.19
C ILE A 74 20.82 8.87 -18.56
N ALA A 75 21.47 8.39 -19.63
CA ALA A 75 21.12 8.71 -21.00
C ALA A 75 19.73 8.20 -21.40
N LEU A 76 19.16 7.21 -20.69
CA LEU A 76 17.79 6.74 -20.94
C LEU A 76 16.72 7.71 -20.40
N ILE A 77 17.08 8.55 -19.43
CA ILE A 77 16.20 9.59 -18.90
C ILE A 77 15.94 10.66 -19.98
N ALA A 78 16.96 11.01 -20.76
CA ALA A 78 16.83 11.93 -21.88
C ALA A 78 16.63 11.17 -23.21
N PRO A 79 15.38 11.01 -23.73
CA PRO A 79 15.17 10.30 -24.99
C PRO A 79 15.95 10.92 -26.14
N LYS A 80 16.21 10.11 -27.18
CA LYS A 80 16.80 10.62 -28.43
C LYS A 80 15.94 11.76 -28.98
N GLY A 81 16.56 12.92 -29.19
CA GLY A 81 15.87 14.15 -29.63
C GLY A 81 15.27 14.98 -28.50
N ALA A 82 15.50 14.63 -27.23
CA ALA A 82 15.16 15.48 -26.09
C ALA A 82 15.93 16.81 -26.15
N VAL A 83 15.26 17.87 -25.76
CA VAL A 83 15.83 19.21 -25.67
C VAL A 83 16.13 19.51 -24.21
N SER A 84 17.35 19.97 -23.97
CA SER A 84 17.81 20.42 -22.65
C SER A 84 17.03 21.67 -22.21
N LEU A 85 16.58 21.73 -20.95
CA LEU A 85 15.79 22.85 -20.42
C LEU A 85 16.62 23.84 -19.60
N ILE A 86 17.70 23.35 -19.00
CA ILE A 86 18.53 24.03 -18.00
C ILE A 86 19.95 24.17 -18.55
N CYS A 87 20.54 23.04 -18.92
CA CYS A 87 21.91 23.00 -19.41
C CYS A 87 21.97 23.22 -20.92
N ASP A 88 23.17 23.46 -21.45
CA ASP A 88 23.40 23.41 -22.89
C ASP A 88 23.21 21.97 -23.40
N GLN A 89 22.85 21.82 -24.68
CA GLN A 89 22.39 20.53 -25.23
C GLN A 89 23.41 19.38 -25.08
N GLU A 90 24.70 19.70 -25.08
CA GLU A 90 25.80 18.73 -24.90
C GLU A 90 25.88 18.16 -23.47
N PHE A 91 25.24 18.84 -22.51
CA PHE A 91 25.23 18.50 -21.08
C PHE A 91 23.84 18.02 -20.60
N ILE A 92 22.99 17.52 -21.50
CA ILE A 92 21.65 17.03 -21.15
C ILE A 92 21.66 15.88 -20.12
N THR A 93 22.73 15.07 -20.09
CA THR A 93 22.90 14.00 -19.09
C THR A 93 23.24 14.58 -17.71
N LEU A 94 23.99 15.69 -17.65
CA LEU A 94 24.19 16.45 -16.42
C LEU A 94 22.86 16.98 -15.89
N GLU A 95 22.04 17.58 -16.76
CA GLU A 95 20.70 18.06 -16.38
C GLU A 95 19.86 16.93 -15.78
N SER A 96 19.84 15.77 -16.44
CA SER A 96 19.08 14.60 -15.98
C SER A 96 19.55 14.10 -14.62
N TYR A 97 20.88 14.05 -14.41
CA TYR A 97 21.48 13.66 -13.13
C TYR A 97 21.17 14.68 -12.02
N MET A 98 21.33 15.97 -12.29
CA MET A 98 21.05 17.03 -11.31
C MET A 98 19.56 17.08 -10.92
N LYS A 99 18.65 16.85 -11.88
CA LYS A 99 17.22 16.71 -11.60
C LYS A 99 16.92 15.51 -10.71
N LEU A 100 17.59 14.38 -10.94
CA LEU A 100 17.44 13.17 -10.11
C LEU A 100 17.86 13.45 -8.66
N LEU A 101 18.99 14.12 -8.46
CA LEU A 101 19.46 14.54 -7.13
C LEU A 101 18.53 15.55 -6.47
N ALA A 102 18.03 16.54 -7.22
CA ALA A 102 17.10 17.52 -6.70
C ALA A 102 15.78 16.86 -6.26
N LEU A 103 15.23 15.94 -7.06
CA LEU A 103 14.07 15.13 -6.67
C LEU A 103 14.35 14.32 -5.41
N HIS A 104 15.54 13.73 -5.29
CA HIS A 104 15.93 13.01 -4.09
C HIS A 104 15.83 13.88 -2.84
N LEU A 105 16.36 15.10 -2.90
CA LEU A 105 16.33 16.05 -1.78
C LEU A 105 14.91 16.56 -1.48
N ILE A 106 14.07 16.77 -2.52
CA ILE A 106 12.66 17.16 -2.37
C ILE A 106 11.88 16.08 -1.60
N PHE A 107 12.08 14.83 -1.99
CA PHE A 107 11.39 13.69 -1.38
C PHE A 107 12.01 13.24 -0.04
N SER A 108 13.27 13.56 0.22
CA SER A 108 14.03 13.09 1.39
C SER A 108 14.29 14.19 2.42
N ARG A 109 13.26 14.63 3.15
CA ARG A 109 13.41 15.71 4.16
C ARG A 109 14.38 15.42 5.32
N ASN A 110 14.66 14.13 5.62
CA ASN A 110 15.54 13.71 6.72
C ASN A 110 17.03 13.59 6.33
N LEU A 111 17.33 13.49 5.04
CA LEU A 111 18.69 13.52 4.49
C LEU A 111 18.79 14.79 3.65
N PRO A 112 19.01 15.95 4.29
CA PRO A 112 18.86 17.24 3.62
C PRO A 112 20.01 17.58 2.69
N TYR A 113 20.94 16.64 2.49
CA TYR A 113 22.11 16.85 1.66
C TYR A 113 22.57 15.58 0.92
N VAL A 114 23.27 15.78 -0.19
CA VAL A 114 24.00 14.75 -0.92
C VAL A 114 25.44 15.21 -1.12
N HIS A 115 26.41 14.33 -0.89
CA HIS A 115 27.80 14.62 -1.23
C HIS A 115 28.07 14.29 -2.70
N VAL A 116 28.61 15.25 -3.43
CA VAL A 116 28.94 15.10 -4.85
C VAL A 116 30.36 15.58 -5.10
N ASN A 117 31.12 14.80 -5.86
CA ASN A 117 32.38 15.24 -6.43
C ASN A 117 32.14 15.70 -7.88
N PHE A 118 32.02 16.99 -8.11
CA PHE A 118 31.71 17.53 -9.43
C PHE A 118 32.83 17.34 -10.46
N THR A 119 34.11 17.39 -10.07
CA THR A 119 35.22 17.15 -11.03
C THR A 119 35.15 15.72 -11.57
N GLY A 120 34.82 14.76 -10.71
CA GLY A 120 34.70 13.35 -11.04
C GLY A 120 33.44 12.96 -11.83
N LEU A 121 32.47 13.85 -12.05
CA LEU A 121 31.18 13.51 -12.69
C LEU A 121 31.22 13.45 -14.21
N MET A 122 32.13 14.17 -14.86
CA MET A 122 32.12 14.27 -16.34
C MET A 122 32.26 12.91 -17.02
N LEU A 123 33.20 12.09 -16.55
CA LEU A 123 33.48 10.78 -17.14
C LEU A 123 32.34 9.77 -16.92
N PRO A 124 31.83 9.57 -15.68
CA PRO A 124 30.67 8.69 -15.44
C PRO A 124 29.42 9.09 -16.23
N LEU A 125 29.18 10.39 -16.43
CA LEU A 125 28.01 10.89 -17.17
C LEU A 125 28.23 10.91 -18.69
N GLY A 126 29.41 10.49 -19.17
CA GLY A 126 29.76 10.46 -20.60
C GLY A 126 29.84 11.83 -21.26
N LEU A 127 30.11 12.89 -20.49
CA LEU A 127 30.18 14.26 -20.98
C LEU A 127 31.47 14.49 -21.77
N LYS A 128 31.35 15.13 -22.94
CA LYS A 128 32.46 15.34 -23.89
C LYS A 128 32.80 16.80 -24.17
N GLY A 129 32.08 17.74 -23.56
CA GLY A 129 32.31 19.18 -23.74
C GLY A 129 33.54 19.69 -22.99
N GLU A 130 33.86 20.97 -23.20
CA GLU A 130 34.95 21.64 -22.48
C GLU A 130 34.64 21.78 -20.98
N PHE A 131 35.67 21.72 -20.14
CA PHE A 131 35.52 21.81 -18.69
C PHE A 131 34.93 23.17 -18.26
N SER A 132 35.33 24.27 -18.91
CA SER A 132 34.78 25.60 -18.58
C SER A 132 33.27 25.69 -18.84
N ASP A 133 32.76 25.03 -19.88
CA ASP A 133 31.33 25.00 -20.17
C ASP A 133 30.60 24.03 -19.23
N TYR A 134 31.24 22.93 -18.84
CA TYR A 134 30.73 22.08 -17.77
C TYR A 134 30.53 22.86 -16.47
N GLU A 135 31.52 23.64 -16.02
CA GLU A 135 31.41 24.43 -14.79
C GLU A 135 30.23 25.39 -14.83
N LYS A 136 30.07 26.13 -15.94
CA LYS A 136 28.93 27.03 -16.14
C LYS A 136 27.60 26.29 -16.08
N ASN A 137 27.53 25.09 -16.66
CA ASN A 137 26.31 24.28 -16.67
C ASN A 137 25.98 23.70 -15.28
N VAL A 138 26.99 23.36 -14.47
CA VAL A 138 26.79 22.97 -13.07
C VAL A 138 26.22 24.13 -12.26
N VAL A 139 26.78 25.35 -12.40
CA VAL A 139 26.26 26.56 -11.74
C VAL A 139 24.81 26.80 -12.13
N LYS A 140 24.52 26.87 -13.44
CA LYS A 140 23.15 27.04 -13.97
C LYS A 140 22.19 26.01 -13.40
N ALA A 141 22.60 24.74 -13.37
CA ALA A 141 21.77 23.66 -12.85
C ALA A 141 21.49 23.81 -11.36
N CYS A 142 22.49 24.18 -10.56
CA CYS A 142 22.29 24.42 -9.13
C CYS A 142 21.34 25.58 -8.88
N GLU A 143 21.52 26.71 -9.58
CA GLU A 143 20.67 27.89 -9.43
C GLU A 143 19.21 27.60 -9.81
N ILE A 144 18.99 26.99 -10.98
CA ILE A 144 17.64 26.73 -11.51
C ILE A 144 16.91 25.66 -10.69
N LEU A 145 17.62 24.67 -10.14
CA LEU A 145 17.05 23.62 -9.29
C LEU A 145 16.94 24.04 -7.82
N HIS A 146 17.24 25.30 -7.48
CA HIS A 146 17.26 25.81 -6.11
C HIS A 146 18.14 24.98 -5.17
N LEU A 147 19.34 24.65 -5.64
CA LEU A 147 20.37 23.92 -4.90
C LEU A 147 21.45 24.87 -4.38
N THR A 148 21.92 24.61 -3.18
CA THR A 148 23.01 25.32 -2.52
C THR A 148 24.15 24.35 -2.23
N THR A 149 25.37 24.81 -2.41
CA THR A 149 26.58 24.03 -2.18
C THR A 149 27.28 24.46 -0.90
N HIS A 150 27.72 23.49 -0.13
CA HIS A 150 28.52 23.69 1.08
C HIS A 150 29.78 22.84 1.03
N ASP A 151 30.84 23.26 1.70
CA ASP A 151 32.04 22.47 1.88
C ASP A 151 31.85 21.35 2.93
N VAL A 152 32.93 20.62 3.23
CA VAL A 152 32.95 19.55 4.24
C VAL A 152 32.73 20.09 5.66
N TYR A 153 33.00 21.37 5.90
CA TYR A 153 32.80 22.08 7.17
C TYR A 153 31.45 22.79 7.25
N ASN A 154 30.56 22.53 6.28
CA ASN A 154 29.23 23.13 6.17
C ASN A 154 29.25 24.67 6.01
N GLN A 155 30.31 25.22 5.45
CA GLN A 155 30.38 26.60 4.99
C GLN A 155 29.82 26.70 3.58
N PRO A 156 29.06 27.76 3.25
CA PRO A 156 28.56 27.96 1.89
C PRO A 156 29.73 28.11 0.92
N PHE A 157 29.67 27.38 -0.18
CA PHE A 157 30.68 27.41 -1.24
C PHE A 157 30.06 27.98 -2.52
N ASP A 158 30.67 29.03 -3.06
CA ASP A 158 30.23 29.66 -4.31
C ASP A 158 30.89 28.96 -5.52
N LEU A 159 30.08 28.27 -6.31
CA LEU A 159 30.51 27.57 -7.52
C LEU A 159 30.99 28.53 -8.63
N ASN A 160 30.64 29.82 -8.57
CA ASN A 160 31.14 30.82 -9.54
C ASN A 160 32.65 31.06 -9.43
N LEU A 161 33.26 30.70 -8.29
CA LEU A 161 34.70 30.79 -8.08
C LEU A 161 35.49 29.61 -8.69
N GLY A 162 34.78 28.62 -9.23
CA GLY A 162 35.35 27.41 -9.82
C GLY A 162 34.92 26.15 -9.07
N ILE A 163 34.98 25.00 -9.75
CA ILE A 163 34.61 23.72 -9.14
C ILE A 163 35.83 23.12 -8.41
N PRO A 164 35.74 22.88 -7.09
CA PRO A 164 36.82 22.26 -6.34
C PRO A 164 36.89 20.75 -6.62
N ASP A 165 38.09 20.16 -6.48
CA ASP A 165 38.31 18.72 -6.60
C ASP A 165 37.87 17.93 -5.34
N GLU A 166 37.31 18.63 -4.36
CA GLU A 166 36.76 18.07 -3.14
C GLU A 166 35.26 17.79 -3.26
N LYS A 167 34.75 16.91 -2.40
CA LYS A 167 33.32 16.63 -2.32
C LYS A 167 32.59 17.83 -1.71
N LEU A 168 31.61 18.35 -2.43
CA LEU A 168 30.69 19.36 -1.93
C LEU A 168 29.40 18.71 -1.44
N CYS A 169 28.79 19.32 -0.43
CA CYS A 169 27.46 18.98 0.06
C CYS A 169 26.43 19.81 -0.72
N LEU A 170 25.57 19.16 -1.49
CA LEU A 170 24.41 19.81 -2.09
C LEU A 170 23.22 19.71 -1.16
N CYS A 171 22.54 20.85 -0.96
CA CYS A 171 21.32 20.97 -0.17
C CYS A 171 20.27 21.73 -1.01
N LEU A 172 18.99 21.57 -0.70
CA LEU A 172 17.97 22.51 -1.20
C LEU A 172 18.15 23.86 -0.52
N ASP A 173 17.93 24.92 -1.27
CA ASP A 173 17.85 26.28 -0.74
C ASP A 173 16.83 26.37 0.40
N ALA A 174 17.14 27.17 1.41
CA ALA A 174 16.37 27.26 2.64
C ALA A 174 14.97 27.85 2.40
N GLU A 175 14.85 28.82 1.48
CA GLU A 175 13.55 29.42 1.13
C GLU A 175 12.69 28.43 0.35
N PHE A 176 13.26 27.81 -0.67
CA PHE A 176 12.57 26.77 -1.44
C PHE A 176 12.12 25.61 -0.55
N ARG A 177 12.98 25.16 0.37
CA ARG A 177 12.65 24.11 1.34
C ARG A 177 11.52 24.51 2.30
N LYS A 178 11.45 25.78 2.71
CA LYS A 178 10.34 26.29 3.53
C LYS A 178 9.02 26.28 2.76
N ASN A 179 9.02 26.65 1.49
CA ASN A 179 7.81 26.60 0.65
C ASN A 179 7.32 25.16 0.46
N LEU A 180 8.24 24.21 0.23
CA LEU A 180 7.91 22.78 0.22
C LEU A 180 7.38 22.28 1.58
N SER A 181 7.72 22.96 2.67
CA SER A 181 7.44 22.51 4.02
C SER A 181 6.00 22.74 4.48
N GLU A 182 5.28 23.63 3.81
CA GLU A 182 3.84 23.87 4.03
C GLU A 182 2.99 22.61 3.73
N HIS A 183 3.52 21.74 2.88
CA HIS A 183 2.91 20.45 2.58
C HIS A 183 3.34 19.38 3.60
N GLU A 184 2.38 18.57 4.04
CA GLU A 184 2.57 17.51 5.02
C GLU A 184 3.64 16.50 4.54
N ASP A 185 4.60 16.18 5.40
CA ASP A 185 5.70 15.27 5.08
C ASP A 185 5.16 13.87 4.73
N ILE A 186 5.57 13.33 3.57
CA ILE A 186 5.20 12.00 3.07
C ILE A 186 5.49 10.93 4.13
N ARG A 187 6.64 10.97 4.81
CA ARG A 187 6.97 9.98 5.84
C ARG A 187 6.08 10.11 7.06
N MET A 188 5.72 11.33 7.46
CA MET A 188 4.79 11.55 8.56
C MET A 188 3.38 11.09 8.19
N ARG A 189 2.94 11.30 6.95
CA ARG A 189 1.73 10.67 6.41
C ARG A 189 1.83 9.15 6.48
N PHE A 190 2.93 8.56 6.03
CA PHE A 190 3.13 7.11 6.08
C PHE A 190 3.07 6.57 7.50
N LEU A 191 3.74 7.23 8.46
CA LEU A 191 3.70 6.86 9.88
C LEU A 191 2.28 6.98 10.46
N LYS A 192 1.54 8.04 10.12
CA LYS A 192 0.15 8.21 10.54
C LYS A 192 -0.77 7.13 9.94
N THR A 193 -0.62 6.84 8.64
CA THR A 193 -1.38 5.81 7.92
C THR A 193 -1.07 4.40 8.42
N ALA A 194 0.21 4.11 8.70
CA ALA A 194 0.62 2.84 9.28
C ALA A 194 0.08 2.69 10.71
N ALA A 195 0.14 3.75 11.51
CA ALA A 195 -0.40 3.77 12.87
C ALA A 195 -1.92 3.59 12.87
N SER A 196 -2.65 4.26 11.98
CA SER A 196 -4.11 4.12 11.86
C SER A 196 -4.50 2.71 11.42
N ARG A 197 -3.85 2.15 10.40
CA ARG A 197 -4.05 0.75 9.97
C ARG A 197 -3.77 -0.24 11.10
N LEU A 198 -2.71 -0.03 11.88
CA LEU A 198 -2.38 -0.90 13.01
C LEU A 198 -3.45 -0.80 14.12
N GLN A 199 -4.02 0.38 14.36
CA GLN A 199 -5.16 0.53 15.26
C GLN A 199 -6.42 -0.17 14.73
N GLU A 200 -6.68 -0.09 13.42
CA GLU A 200 -7.78 -0.82 12.78
C GLU A 200 -7.60 -2.33 12.88
N PHE A 201 -6.39 -2.84 12.66
CA PHE A 201 -6.06 -4.25 12.84
C PHE A 201 -6.23 -4.69 14.29
N LYS A 202 -5.82 -3.87 15.27
CA LYS A 202 -6.07 -4.15 16.69
C LYS A 202 -7.56 -4.22 17.01
N LYS A 203 -8.36 -3.28 16.49
CA LYS A 203 -9.82 -3.26 16.69
C LYS A 203 -10.52 -4.46 16.05
N THR A 204 -10.12 -4.82 14.83
CA THR A 204 -10.67 -5.98 14.12
C THR A 204 -10.29 -7.30 14.78
N SER A 205 -9.03 -7.47 15.21
CA SER A 205 -8.61 -8.64 15.99
C SER A 205 -9.38 -8.78 17.31
N ALA A 206 -9.52 -7.69 18.09
CA ALA A 206 -10.29 -7.72 19.33
C ALA A 206 -11.77 -8.07 19.09
N ALA A 207 -12.38 -7.56 18.00
CA ALA A 207 -13.75 -7.91 17.63
C ALA A 207 -13.92 -9.38 17.18
N ILE A 208 -12.87 -9.98 16.61
CA ILE A 208 -12.85 -11.40 16.25
C ILE A 208 -12.74 -12.26 17.52
N GLU A 209 -11.82 -11.94 18.43
CA GLU A 209 -11.67 -12.62 19.72
C GLU A 209 -12.97 -12.57 20.54
N GLU A 210 -13.60 -11.40 20.65
CA GLU A 210 -14.87 -11.25 21.36
C GLU A 210 -15.99 -12.12 20.74
N LYS A 211 -16.03 -12.22 19.40
CA LYS A 211 -16.98 -13.10 18.70
C LYS A 211 -16.67 -14.58 18.97
N GLU A 212 -15.40 -14.96 19.03
CA GLU A 212 -15.00 -16.34 19.36
C GLU A 212 -15.29 -16.71 20.81
N GLU A 213 -15.04 -15.81 21.76
CA GLU A 213 -15.41 -15.99 23.16
C GLU A 213 -16.92 -16.12 23.33
N LYS A 214 -17.72 -15.25 22.69
CA LYS A 214 -19.18 -15.36 22.68
C LYS A 214 -19.64 -16.70 22.09
N LYS A 215 -18.98 -17.20 21.03
CA LYS A 215 -19.27 -18.54 20.46
C LYS A 215 -18.92 -19.65 21.46
N LYS A 216 -17.75 -19.60 22.11
CA LYS A 216 -17.31 -20.58 23.13
C LYS A 216 -18.26 -20.60 24.32
N GLN A 217 -18.65 -19.44 24.84
CA GLN A 217 -19.62 -19.33 25.94
C GLN A 217 -21.00 -19.88 25.55
N ARG A 218 -21.49 -19.59 24.34
CA ARG A 218 -22.76 -20.17 23.83
C ARG A 218 -22.68 -21.70 23.73
N LEU A 219 -21.56 -22.24 23.27
CA LEU A 219 -21.35 -23.68 23.19
C LEU A 219 -21.32 -24.34 24.58
N LEU A 220 -20.65 -23.71 25.56
CA LEU A 220 -20.61 -24.19 26.95
C LEU A 220 -22.00 -24.19 27.59
N LYS A 221 -22.76 -23.09 27.46
CA LYS A 221 -24.16 -23.03 27.97
C LYS A 221 -25.04 -24.11 27.34
N ARG A 222 -24.87 -24.39 26.04
CA ARG A 222 -25.63 -25.43 25.34
C ARG A 222 -25.26 -26.84 25.80
N LYS A 223 -23.99 -27.09 26.16
CA LYS A 223 -23.55 -28.36 26.76
C LYS A 223 -24.15 -28.55 28.15
N MET A 224 -24.04 -27.56 29.03
CA MET A 224 -24.64 -27.63 30.37
C MET A 224 -26.15 -27.83 30.35
N ALA A 225 -26.86 -27.14 29.44
CA ALA A 225 -28.31 -27.32 29.30
C ALA A 225 -28.69 -28.75 28.84
N ARG A 226 -27.87 -29.39 28.00
CA ARG A 226 -28.08 -30.79 27.57
C ARG A 226 -27.83 -31.77 28.71
N GLU A 227 -26.79 -31.54 29.51
CA GLU A 227 -26.49 -32.36 30.69
C GLU A 227 -27.57 -32.22 31.76
N ALA A 228 -28.04 -31.00 32.04
CA ALA A 228 -29.15 -30.76 32.95
C ALA A 228 -30.47 -31.42 32.48
N ALA A 229 -30.77 -31.36 31.18
CA ALA A 229 -31.95 -32.04 30.62
C ALA A 229 -31.83 -33.57 30.69
N LYS A 230 -30.62 -34.12 30.55
CA LYS A 230 -30.36 -35.56 30.71
C LYS A 230 -30.52 -35.99 32.17
N ALA A 231 -29.97 -35.23 33.12
CA ALA A 231 -30.14 -35.47 34.55
C ALA A 231 -31.61 -35.39 34.99
N LEU A 232 -32.39 -34.43 34.48
CA LEU A 232 -33.83 -34.35 34.73
C LEU A 232 -34.60 -35.56 34.19
N ARG A 233 -34.22 -36.07 33.02
CA ARG A 233 -34.83 -37.30 32.45
C ARG A 233 -34.46 -38.54 33.25
N GLU A 234 -33.23 -38.64 33.74
CA GLU A 234 -32.79 -39.74 34.59
C GLU A 234 -33.46 -39.68 35.96
N ALA A 235 -33.61 -38.50 36.56
CA ALA A 235 -34.36 -38.29 37.80
C ALA A 235 -35.85 -38.61 37.64
N ALA A 236 -36.48 -38.24 36.51
CA ALA A 236 -37.87 -38.59 36.21
C ALA A 236 -38.06 -40.11 36.02
N LYS A 237 -37.12 -40.79 35.35
CA LYS A 237 -37.14 -42.27 35.24
C LYS A 237 -36.93 -42.96 36.58
N ALA A 238 -36.05 -42.42 37.43
CA ALA A 238 -35.83 -42.95 38.79
C ALA A 238 -37.10 -42.82 39.65
N LYS A 239 -37.81 -41.69 39.57
CA LYS A 239 -39.09 -41.50 40.26
C LYS A 239 -40.20 -42.43 39.75
N MET A 240 -40.30 -42.67 38.45
CA MET A 240 -41.25 -43.65 37.90
C MET A 240 -40.91 -45.10 38.31
N ALA A 241 -39.63 -45.46 38.35
CA ALA A 241 -39.19 -46.77 38.85
C ALA A 241 -39.47 -46.97 40.36
N GLU A 242 -39.46 -45.88 41.13
CA GLU A 242 -39.81 -45.88 42.56
C GLU A 242 -41.33 -45.98 42.79
N GLU A 243 -42.15 -45.41 41.89
CA GLU A 243 -43.61 -45.57 41.88
C GLU A 243 -44.05 -46.97 41.39
N GLU A 244 -43.32 -47.58 40.43
CA GLU A 244 -43.54 -48.97 40.01
C GLU A 244 -43.21 -49.97 41.14
N LYS A 245 -42.15 -49.73 41.92
CA LYS A 245 -41.85 -50.55 43.11
C LYS A 245 -42.89 -50.40 44.23
N LYS A 246 -43.59 -49.27 44.34
CA LYS A 246 -44.71 -49.09 45.29
C LYS A 246 -46.01 -49.75 44.82
N THR A 247 -46.16 -50.01 43.52
CA THR A 247 -47.34 -50.70 42.97
C THR A 247 -47.20 -52.23 42.92
N GLU A 248 -45.99 -52.79 42.93
CA GLU A 248 -45.77 -54.24 43.07
C GLU A 248 -46.00 -54.78 44.49
N VAL A 249 -45.90 -53.97 45.55
CA VAL A 249 -46.19 -54.40 46.94
C VAL A 249 -47.70 -54.58 47.20
N LYS A 250 -48.59 -54.14 46.29
CA LYS A 250 -50.06 -54.26 46.44
C LYS A 250 -50.73 -55.36 45.60
N LYS A 251 -49.97 -56.20 44.89
CA LYS A 251 -50.53 -57.33 44.11
C LYS A 251 -50.07 -58.70 44.65
N ALA A 252 -50.40 -58.97 45.91
CA ALA A 252 -50.35 -60.32 46.48
C ALA A 252 -51.67 -60.67 47.19
N SER A 253 -52.79 -60.60 46.47
CA SER A 253 -53.99 -61.38 46.79
C SER A 253 -54.97 -61.38 45.62
N LYS A 254 -55.14 -62.55 45.01
CA LYS A 254 -56.26 -62.90 44.12
C LYS A 254 -57.25 -63.71 44.98
N PRO A 255 -58.56 -63.78 44.64
CA PRO A 255 -58.95 -64.74 43.61
C PRO A 255 -60.02 -64.29 42.60
N THR A 256 -59.93 -65.00 41.47
CA THR A 256 -60.82 -65.29 40.33
C THR A 256 -62.32 -64.92 40.34
N SER A 257 -62.81 -64.46 39.17
CA SER A 257 -63.80 -65.21 38.36
C SER A 257 -63.86 -64.70 36.89
N LYS A 258 -64.41 -65.56 36.02
CA LYS A 258 -64.42 -65.54 34.54
C LYS A 258 -65.46 -64.57 33.94
N SER A 259 -65.22 -64.01 32.75
CA SER A 259 -66.02 -64.29 31.53
C SER A 259 -65.50 -63.58 30.25
N SER A 260 -65.42 -64.39 29.19
CA SER A 260 -65.54 -64.21 27.73
C SER A 260 -65.48 -62.86 26.99
N ALA A 261 -64.66 -62.90 25.91
CA ALA A 261 -64.89 -62.46 24.51
C ALA A 261 -65.03 -60.94 24.23
N LYS A 262 -64.57 -60.33 23.13
CA LYS A 262 -64.21 -60.79 21.78
C LYS A 262 -63.50 -59.61 21.04
N THR A 263 -62.57 -59.90 20.11
CA THR A 263 -62.20 -59.12 18.89
C THR A 263 -61.60 -57.71 19.04
N ALA A 264 -60.66 -57.21 18.25
CA ALA A 264 -59.90 -57.67 17.08
C ALA A 264 -58.72 -56.69 16.88
N ALA A 265 -57.73 -57.14 16.12
CA ALA A 265 -56.50 -56.46 15.73
C ALA A 265 -56.70 -55.05 15.11
N LYS A 266 -55.71 -54.17 15.31
CA LYS A 266 -54.85 -53.78 14.17
C LYS A 266 -53.51 -53.20 14.60
N LYS A 267 -52.51 -53.75 13.96
CA LYS A 267 -51.07 -53.50 14.04
C LYS A 267 -50.70 -52.49 12.95
N ASP A 268 -49.53 -51.89 13.16
CA ASP A 268 -48.55 -51.47 12.15
C ASP A 268 -48.95 -50.39 11.15
N SER A 269 -48.13 -49.35 11.08
CA SER A 269 -47.11 -49.18 10.03
C SER A 269 -46.69 -47.71 10.03
N GLU A 270 -45.41 -47.37 10.19
CA GLU A 270 -44.45 -47.30 9.07
C GLU A 270 -44.92 -46.34 7.96
N VAL A 271 -44.11 -45.52 7.30
CA VAL A 271 -42.70 -45.15 7.34
C VAL A 271 -42.53 -44.13 6.19
N LYS A 272 -41.41 -43.39 6.18
CA LYS A 272 -40.78 -42.80 4.96
C LYS A 272 -41.56 -41.66 4.25
N THR A 273 -40.95 -40.70 3.54
CA THR A 273 -39.57 -40.37 3.18
C THR A 273 -39.58 -39.04 2.40
N LYS A 274 -38.40 -38.39 2.40
CA LYS A 274 -37.71 -37.77 1.23
C LYS A 274 -38.42 -36.63 0.48
N GLU A 275 -37.81 -35.46 0.50
CA GLU A 275 -36.87 -34.93 -0.51
C GLU A 275 -37.62 -33.95 -1.41
N THR A 276 -37.15 -32.71 -1.46
CA THR A 276 -36.70 -32.17 -2.75
C THR A 276 -35.79 -30.98 -2.55
N ASN A 277 -34.79 -30.97 -3.41
CA ASN A 277 -33.63 -30.12 -3.47
C ASN A 277 -33.80 -29.21 -4.71
N LYS A 278 -32.96 -28.16 -4.77
CA LYS A 278 -32.62 -27.34 -5.95
C LYS A 278 -33.56 -26.22 -6.39
N GLY A 279 -33.01 -25.01 -6.27
CA GLY A 279 -33.20 -23.92 -7.23
C GLY A 279 -31.87 -23.17 -7.43
N LYS A 280 -31.20 -23.42 -8.55
CA LYS A 280 -30.00 -22.73 -9.05
C LYS A 280 -30.27 -22.32 -10.49
N LYS A 281 -30.07 -21.05 -10.83
CA LYS A 281 -29.83 -20.48 -12.19
C LYS A 281 -29.45 -19.00 -11.98
N GLN A 282 -28.25 -18.49 -12.32
CA GLN A 282 -27.60 -18.31 -13.65
C GLN A 282 -28.56 -17.72 -14.69
N THR A 283 -28.29 -16.69 -15.50
CA THR A 283 -27.10 -15.93 -15.97
C THR A 283 -27.64 -14.92 -17.02
N LYS A 284 -27.00 -13.77 -17.28
CA LYS A 284 -26.35 -13.31 -18.56
C LYS A 284 -26.66 -11.81 -18.74
N SER A 285 -25.73 -10.86 -18.85
CA SER A 285 -24.78 -10.50 -19.95
C SER A 285 -25.45 -10.09 -21.27
N VAL A 286 -25.28 -8.82 -21.71
CA VAL A 286 -25.14 -8.40 -23.13
C VAL A 286 -24.39 -7.05 -23.24
N GLU A 287 -23.48 -7.00 -24.22
CA GLU A 287 -22.61 -5.90 -24.70
C GLU A 287 -23.30 -4.82 -25.55
N LYS A 288 -22.49 -3.80 -25.93
CA LYS A 288 -22.40 -3.01 -27.21
C LYS A 288 -22.53 -1.50 -26.99
N LYS A 289 -21.88 -0.60 -27.74
CA LYS A 289 -20.74 -0.52 -28.68
C LYS A 289 -20.63 0.99 -29.01
N GLU A 290 -19.41 1.47 -29.29
CA GLU A 290 -19.01 2.58 -30.20
C GLU A 290 -20.01 3.70 -30.56
N THR A 291 -19.62 4.95 -30.26
CA THR A 291 -19.18 5.97 -31.25
C THR A 291 -18.24 6.95 -30.57
#